data_AF-G0VK79-F1
#
_entry.id   AF-G0VK79-F1
#
_cell.length_a   1.000
_cell.length_b   1.000
_cell.length_c   1.000
_cell.angle_alpha   90.00
_cell.angle_beta   90.00
_cell.angle_gamma   90.00
#
_symmetry.space_group_name_H-M   'P 1'
#
loop_
_entity.id
_entity.type
_entity.pdbx_description
1 polymer ?
#
loop_
_entity_poly.entity_id
_entity_poly.type
_entity_poly.pdbx_seq_one_letter_code
_entity_poly.pdbx_strand_id
1 'polypeptide(L)'
;MESLQQILGTDNVSQDTTVITPKADNKTDNQEEEDIFQTFIKECKIPDYQANVSASKEFETLKKKQDTLRSTLETVVPPLREYIVSFSKRLSDFTSDLSFIRSKSSELKNLLEYNSKKLETISPLVNDLIIPIDVINEILHGKINASWQENINFIRDKQEIYSKYHPTSDNSETTTNDLEVPKDFEIMNDILECLKLIILERSKKFIVHNIKLLRRHHPTPSQRIQNDMIQVAECFQFIVENNYSLALELRQAYSYTMRWYYKQYFARYIRSLTILQFKAIDTQYALGNGLTNIKIDENSNDKSNSTLFSSYLSPNYLYGLSTISNETISEYFQIKRRLSILSQEDNTVMISQIAENNRNKENYIEIGFKNLNLAILDNCSVEYNFLKSFFRVSDNVEELNGILEQIFQPTLDQAMEYTIHQLLQQTYDIFGVLISIRVANQLQFETERRNVPIISEYLNNQLILLWPRFQQLIDFQCENLRKISITQNMVKKNNNAILSKPHELTVQFGKFLSSLLMLAGKSAFQEGSDETMNDERAEPLYNSIIRMRNEFETVMTKCSKVTSSPERFLSLNYLYLYNILQKQHLAIQDDEAREEFDDTLDTSNDSNIKLDNTPLIFKETEDHFKILVEAYSKVT
;
A
#
# COMPACT_ATOMS: atom_id res chain seq x y z
N MET A 1 -52.16 15.28 1.52
CA MET A 1 -52.10 16.73 1.22
C MET A 1 -52.84 16.97 -0.10
N GLU A 2 -54.14 16.65 -0.14
CA GLU A 2 -54.97 16.81 -1.36
C GLU A 2 -56.48 16.91 -1.05
N SER A 3 -56.85 17.14 0.21
CA SER A 3 -58.26 17.18 0.66
C SER A 3 -58.61 18.44 1.44
N LEU A 4 -57.83 19.52 1.25
CA LEU A 4 -57.99 20.81 1.94
C LEU A 4 -58.20 21.99 0.99
N GLN A 5 -58.41 21.72 -0.31
CA GLN A 5 -58.58 22.76 -1.33
C GLN A 5 -60.03 22.88 -1.86
N GLN A 6 -60.98 22.14 -1.26
CA GLN A 6 -62.37 22.14 -1.69
C GLN A 6 -63.34 22.79 -0.67
N ILE A 7 -62.81 23.34 0.43
CA ILE A 7 -63.63 23.83 1.55
C ILE A 7 -63.66 25.37 1.65
N LEU A 8 -62.81 26.11 0.94
CA LEU A 8 -62.84 27.59 0.99
C LEU A 8 -62.73 28.22 -0.39
N GLY A 9 -63.84 28.80 -0.85
CA GLY A 9 -63.92 29.67 -2.02
C GLY A 9 -65.30 30.30 -2.13
N THR A 10 -65.47 31.46 -1.50
CA THR A 10 -66.57 32.42 -1.72
C THR A 10 -66.28 33.19 -3.02
N ASP A 11 -67.26 33.39 -3.91
CA ASP A 11 -68.03 34.63 -4.17
C ASP A 11 -68.40 34.54 -5.68
N ASN A 12 -69.45 35.07 -6.30
CA ASN A 12 -70.44 36.09 -6.00
C ASN A 12 -71.57 36.01 -7.07
N VAL A 13 -72.79 36.40 -6.68
CA VAL A 13 -73.83 37.10 -7.47
C VAL A 13 -74.32 36.50 -8.80
N SER A 14 -75.60 36.10 -8.85
CA SER A 14 -76.64 36.78 -9.65
C SER A 14 -78.02 36.18 -9.37
N GLN A 15 -78.98 37.08 -9.14
CA GLN A 15 -80.41 36.82 -9.00
C GLN A 15 -80.96 36.23 -10.30
N ASP A 16 -81.93 35.30 -10.21
CA ASP A 16 -83.22 35.53 -10.83
C ASP A 16 -84.31 34.58 -10.34
N THR A 17 -85.52 35.12 -10.34
CA THR A 17 -86.71 34.66 -9.65
C THR A 17 -87.73 34.19 -10.68
N THR A 18 -88.22 32.95 -10.61
CA THR A 18 -89.54 32.54 -11.16
C THR A 18 -89.93 31.21 -10.49
N VAL A 19 -90.83 31.20 -9.51
CA VAL A 19 -92.28 30.97 -9.66
C VAL A 19 -92.59 29.71 -10.46
N ILE A 20 -93.13 28.67 -9.79
CA ILE A 20 -94.39 27.96 -10.11
C ILE A 20 -94.74 27.02 -8.95
N THR A 21 -95.98 27.18 -8.50
CA THR A 21 -96.76 26.49 -7.45
C THR A 21 -97.15 25.03 -7.81
N PRO A 22 -97.72 24.26 -6.85
CA PRO A 22 -97.58 22.81 -6.76
C PRO A 22 -98.74 22.00 -7.38
N LYS A 23 -98.51 20.69 -7.50
CA LYS A 23 -99.53 19.66 -7.80
C LYS A 23 -100.48 19.47 -6.62
N ALA A 24 -101.77 19.34 -6.92
CA ALA A 24 -102.83 18.93 -5.99
C ALA A 24 -103.65 17.79 -6.60
N ASP A 25 -103.94 16.79 -5.77
CA ASP A 25 -104.97 15.74 -5.82
C ASP A 25 -105.12 15.33 -4.33
N ASN A 26 -106.26 15.06 -3.69
CA ASN A 26 -107.64 14.77 -4.09
C ASN A 26 -108.55 14.76 -2.82
N LYS A 27 -109.86 15.06 -2.97
CA LYS A 27 -111.06 14.55 -2.23
C LYS A 27 -111.27 14.98 -0.74
N THR A 28 -112.48 15.22 -0.19
CA THR A 28 -113.88 14.74 -0.44
C THR A 28 -114.92 15.55 0.37
N ASP A 29 -116.17 15.62 -0.15
CA ASP A 29 -117.52 15.58 0.48
C ASP A 29 -118.04 16.61 1.53
N ASN A 30 -119.18 17.26 1.24
CA ASN A 30 -120.54 16.94 1.76
C ASN A 30 -121.60 18.05 1.54
N GLN A 31 -122.86 17.63 1.47
CA GLN A 31 -124.10 18.38 1.25
C GLN A 31 -124.65 19.07 2.53
N GLU A 32 -125.80 19.74 2.36
CA GLU A 32 -126.77 20.34 3.34
C GLU A 32 -126.73 21.89 3.38
N GLU A 33 -127.80 22.65 3.19
CA GLU A 33 -129.24 22.44 3.46
C GLU A 33 -130.09 23.48 2.67
N GLU A 34 -131.30 23.13 2.21
CA GLU A 34 -132.33 24.10 1.82
C GLU A 34 -133.04 24.62 3.07
N ASP A 35 -133.07 25.95 3.26
CA ASP A 35 -133.69 26.58 4.42
C ASP A 35 -135.06 27.22 4.06
N ILE A 36 -136.10 26.60 4.60
CA ILE A 36 -137.55 26.76 4.38
C ILE A 36 -138.09 28.13 4.88
N PHE A 37 -137.22 28.95 5.47
CA PHE A 37 -137.54 30.17 6.21
C PHE A 37 -137.61 31.46 5.35
N GLN A 38 -136.99 31.54 4.17
CA GLN A 38 -137.07 32.75 3.32
C GLN A 38 -138.45 32.96 2.69
N THR A 39 -139.20 31.90 2.41
CA THR A 39 -140.46 32.02 1.66
C THR A 39 -141.70 31.92 2.56
N PHE A 40 -141.69 31.15 3.65
CA PHE A 40 -142.87 31.08 4.52
C PHE A 40 -143.03 32.26 5.50
N ILE A 41 -141.94 32.98 5.84
CA ILE A 41 -142.03 34.29 6.51
C ILE A 41 -142.91 35.29 5.71
N LYS A 42 -143.17 35.04 4.43
CA LYS A 42 -144.05 35.88 3.59
C LYS A 42 -145.55 35.56 3.71
N GLU A 43 -145.97 34.34 4.02
CA GLU A 43 -147.39 33.96 3.91
C GLU A 43 -148.19 33.96 5.22
N CYS A 44 -147.57 33.81 6.39
CA CYS A 44 -148.29 33.98 7.66
C CYS A 44 -147.84 35.24 8.41
N LYS A 45 -148.44 36.39 8.05
CA LYS A 45 -148.22 37.72 8.64
C LYS A 45 -149.13 38.00 9.84
N ILE A 46 -148.65 37.90 11.09
CA ILE A 46 -149.22 38.54 12.31
C ILE A 46 -148.02 38.78 13.31
N PRO A 47 -147.94 39.82 14.16
CA PRO A 47 -147.25 41.07 13.87
C PRO A 47 -146.46 41.64 15.09
N ASP A 48 -145.16 41.39 15.32
CA ASP A 48 -144.50 42.03 16.50
C ASP A 48 -142.95 42.14 16.57
N TYR A 49 -142.18 41.90 15.51
CA TYR A 49 -140.70 41.97 15.63
C TYR A 49 -140.00 42.72 14.49
N GLN A 50 -139.46 43.90 14.82
CA GLN A 50 -138.29 44.47 14.15
C GLN A 50 -137.15 44.64 15.16
N ALA A 51 -136.07 43.90 14.93
CA ALA A 51 -134.83 43.93 15.70
C ALA A 51 -133.88 45.05 15.22
N ASN A 52 -133.13 45.61 16.17
CA ASN A 52 -132.16 46.67 15.99
C ASN A 52 -130.83 46.13 15.40
N VAL A 53 -130.48 46.56 14.20
CA VAL A 53 -129.44 46.01 13.30
C VAL A 53 -127.99 46.27 13.77
N SER A 54 -127.77 47.06 14.84
CA SER A 54 -126.43 47.44 15.31
C SER A 54 -125.69 46.36 16.13
N ALA A 55 -126.42 45.56 16.92
CA ALA A 55 -125.81 44.55 17.80
C ALA A 55 -125.24 43.33 17.03
N SER A 56 -125.84 42.97 15.89
CA SER A 56 -125.34 41.88 15.06
C SER A 56 -123.98 42.19 14.42
N LYS A 57 -123.69 43.45 14.06
CA LYS A 57 -122.40 43.82 13.44
C LYS A 57 -121.23 43.75 14.42
N GLU A 58 -121.42 44.16 15.68
CA GLU A 58 -120.37 44.04 16.71
C GLU A 58 -120.10 42.58 17.08
N PHE A 59 -121.16 41.75 17.18
CA PHE A 59 -121.00 40.33 17.44
C PHE A 59 -120.26 39.62 16.28
N GLU A 60 -120.53 40.01 15.04
CA GLU A 60 -119.87 39.44 13.87
C GLU A 60 -118.38 39.84 13.76
N THR A 61 -118.01 41.06 14.17
CA THR A 61 -116.59 41.48 14.22
C THR A 61 -115.81 40.82 15.36
N LEU A 62 -116.43 40.62 16.54
CA LEU A 62 -115.83 39.87 17.64
C LEU A 62 -115.67 38.39 17.32
N LYS A 63 -116.67 37.79 16.66
CA LYS A 63 -116.60 36.40 16.21
C LYS A 63 -115.47 36.20 15.19
N LYS A 64 -115.31 37.10 14.21
CA LYS A 64 -114.18 37.08 13.27
C LYS A 64 -112.82 37.19 13.97
N LYS A 65 -112.67 38.06 14.97
CA LYS A 65 -111.42 38.16 15.75
C LYS A 65 -111.12 36.89 16.56
N GLN A 66 -112.15 36.31 17.18
CA GLN A 66 -112.03 35.06 17.93
C GLN A 66 -111.68 33.88 17.02
N ASP A 67 -112.28 33.81 15.83
CA ASP A 67 -111.99 32.78 14.83
C ASP A 67 -110.58 32.95 14.25
N THR A 68 -110.10 34.17 14.02
CA THR A 68 -108.69 34.41 13.63
C THR A 68 -107.70 34.05 14.73
N LEU A 69 -107.98 34.39 16.00
CA LEU A 69 -107.11 34.02 17.12
C LEU A 69 -107.07 32.50 17.29
N ARG A 70 -108.22 31.83 17.24
CA ARG A 70 -108.32 30.37 17.32
C ARG A 70 -107.60 29.70 16.16
N SER A 71 -107.78 30.21 14.93
CA SER A 71 -107.05 29.73 13.76
C SER A 71 -105.54 29.90 13.95
N THR A 72 -105.03 31.05 14.39
CA THR A 72 -103.58 31.23 14.61
C THR A 72 -103.01 30.35 15.72
N LEU A 73 -103.77 30.13 16.80
CA LEU A 73 -103.35 29.27 17.91
C LEU A 73 -103.35 27.79 17.51
N GLU A 74 -104.33 27.35 16.72
CA GLU A 74 -104.43 25.97 16.21
C GLU A 74 -103.48 25.70 15.03
N THR A 75 -103.13 26.71 14.22
CA THR A 75 -102.29 26.52 13.02
C THR A 75 -100.81 26.82 13.20
N VAL A 76 -100.42 27.79 14.03
CA VAL A 76 -99.01 28.25 14.11
C VAL A 76 -98.28 27.65 15.31
N VAL A 77 -98.96 27.48 16.45
CA VAL A 77 -98.31 27.01 17.69
C VAL A 77 -97.92 25.53 17.64
N PRO A 78 -98.73 24.60 17.10
CA PRO A 78 -98.35 23.18 17.04
C PRO A 78 -97.11 22.93 16.16
N PRO A 79 -97.00 23.50 14.94
CA PRO A 79 -95.79 23.34 14.12
C PRO A 79 -94.54 23.94 14.76
N LEU A 80 -94.68 25.09 15.45
CA LEU A 80 -93.54 25.76 16.08
C LEU A 80 -93.07 24.99 17.33
N ARG A 81 -94.00 24.38 18.07
CA ARG A 81 -93.69 23.46 19.16
C ARG A 81 -93.04 22.19 18.64
N GLU A 82 -93.56 21.57 17.59
CA GLU A 82 -92.94 20.41 16.95
C GLU A 82 -91.55 20.72 16.40
N TYR A 83 -91.35 21.93 15.83
CA TYR A 83 -90.04 22.38 15.38
C TYR A 83 -89.04 22.55 16.54
N ILE A 84 -89.44 23.19 17.65
CA ILE A 84 -88.55 23.35 18.81
C ILE A 84 -88.26 22.00 19.48
N VAL A 85 -89.24 21.11 19.58
CA VAL A 85 -89.05 19.76 20.13
C VAL A 85 -88.14 18.94 19.21
N SER A 86 -88.34 18.99 17.90
CA SER A 86 -87.46 18.30 16.93
C SER A 86 -86.06 18.91 16.85
N PHE A 87 -85.93 20.23 17.01
CA PHE A 87 -84.64 20.91 17.07
C PHE A 87 -83.90 20.57 18.37
N SER A 88 -84.58 20.59 19.52
CA SER A 88 -84.01 20.17 20.80
C SER A 88 -83.61 18.69 20.77
N LYS A 89 -84.41 17.84 20.11
CA LYS A 89 -84.06 16.44 19.91
C LYS A 89 -82.83 16.29 19.03
N ARG A 90 -82.77 16.98 17.88
CA ARG A 90 -81.58 17.00 17.00
C ARG A 90 -80.34 17.53 17.70
N LEU A 91 -80.47 18.56 18.54
CA LEU A 91 -79.36 19.10 19.31
C LEU A 91 -78.88 18.13 20.39
N SER A 92 -79.81 17.43 21.04
CA SER A 92 -79.49 16.37 22.00
C SER A 92 -78.81 15.19 21.32
N ASP A 93 -79.31 14.77 20.15
CA ASP A 93 -78.73 13.70 19.34
C ASP A 93 -77.31 14.09 18.90
N PHE A 94 -77.12 15.31 18.38
CA PHE A 94 -75.81 15.81 17.95
C PHE A 94 -74.83 15.99 19.13
N THR A 95 -75.32 16.42 20.30
CA THR A 95 -74.50 16.55 21.51
C THR A 95 -74.11 15.16 22.05
N SER A 96 -75.01 14.19 21.96
CA SER A 96 -74.72 12.79 22.28
C SER A 96 -73.68 12.22 21.32
N ASP A 97 -73.81 12.47 20.03
CA ASP A 97 -72.85 12.05 19.01
C ASP A 97 -71.49 12.71 19.21
N LEU A 98 -71.45 14.01 19.55
CA LEU A 98 -70.21 14.72 19.85
C LEU A 98 -69.54 14.19 21.13
N SER A 99 -70.34 13.86 22.16
CA SER A 99 -69.87 13.22 23.38
C SER A 99 -69.31 11.82 23.10
N PHE A 100 -69.99 11.05 22.25
CA PHE A 100 -69.56 9.74 21.80
C PHE A 100 -68.24 9.82 21.01
N ILE A 101 -68.14 10.76 20.06
CA ILE A 101 -66.90 11.00 19.29
C ILE A 101 -65.77 11.43 20.23
N ARG A 102 -66.05 12.32 21.19
CA ARG A 102 -65.04 12.78 22.16
C ARG A 102 -64.57 11.64 23.06
N SER A 103 -65.48 10.79 23.52
CA SER A 103 -65.16 9.59 24.30
C SER A 103 -64.31 8.61 23.48
N LYS A 104 -64.72 8.32 22.25
CA LYS A 104 -63.99 7.42 21.34
C LYS A 104 -62.63 7.97 20.93
N SER A 105 -62.51 9.29 20.74
CA SER A 105 -61.23 9.95 20.47
C SER A 105 -60.30 9.89 21.68
N SER A 106 -60.82 9.97 22.91
CA SER A 106 -60.03 9.80 24.12
C SER A 106 -59.58 8.36 24.31
N GLU A 107 -60.45 7.40 23.99
CA GLU A 107 -60.12 5.97 24.01
C GLU A 107 -59.02 5.64 22.98
N LEU A 108 -59.16 6.12 21.74
CA LEU A 108 -58.13 5.97 20.70
C LEU A 108 -56.81 6.61 21.10
N LYS A 109 -56.84 7.78 21.75
CA LYS A 109 -55.64 8.43 22.27
C LYS A 109 -54.97 7.56 23.34
N ASN A 110 -55.73 7.03 24.28
CA ASN A 110 -55.21 6.15 25.33
C ASN A 110 -54.66 4.85 24.74
N LEU A 111 -55.32 4.27 23.73
CA LEU A 111 -54.83 3.09 23.01
C LEU A 111 -53.55 3.38 22.21
N LEU A 112 -53.45 4.57 21.59
CA LEU A 112 -52.26 4.98 20.87
C LEU A 112 -51.09 5.20 21.83
N GLU A 113 -51.32 5.82 22.98
CA GLU A 113 -50.30 6.01 24.02
C GLU A 113 -49.85 4.67 24.63
N TYR A 114 -50.80 3.77 24.89
CA TYR A 114 -50.53 2.40 25.34
C TYR A 114 -49.72 1.59 24.32
N ASN A 115 -50.13 1.61 23.05
CA ASN A 115 -49.41 0.92 21.97
C ASN A 115 -48.04 1.54 21.73
N SER A 116 -47.91 2.86 21.78
CA SER A 116 -46.62 3.55 21.66
C SER A 116 -45.67 3.10 22.75
N LYS A 117 -46.12 3.06 24.01
CA LYS A 117 -45.29 2.62 25.15
C LYS A 117 -44.87 1.15 25.05
N LYS A 118 -45.74 0.27 24.54
CA LYS A 118 -45.38 -1.13 24.26
C LYS A 118 -44.44 -1.28 23.06
N LEU A 119 -44.63 -0.49 22.01
CA LEU A 119 -43.74 -0.48 20.85
C LEU A 119 -42.37 0.07 21.22
N GLU A 120 -42.29 1.05 22.13
CA GLU A 120 -41.04 1.61 22.64
C GLU A 120 -40.18 0.56 23.34
N THR A 121 -40.79 -0.40 24.05
CA THR A 121 -40.06 -1.51 24.67
C THR A 121 -39.69 -2.63 23.69
N ILE A 122 -40.49 -2.87 22.66
CA ILE A 122 -40.31 -4.00 21.72
C ILE A 122 -39.39 -3.61 20.54
N SER A 123 -39.48 -2.38 20.06
CA SER A 123 -38.68 -1.85 18.94
C SER A 123 -37.17 -2.06 19.10
N PRO A 124 -36.53 -1.71 20.24
CA PRO A 124 -35.09 -1.98 20.42
C PRO A 124 -34.78 -3.48 20.40
N LEU A 125 -35.57 -4.31 21.09
CA LEU A 125 -35.39 -5.76 21.12
C LEU A 125 -35.46 -6.37 19.70
N VAL A 126 -36.41 -5.93 18.88
CA VAL A 126 -36.57 -6.40 17.50
C VAL A 126 -35.42 -5.94 16.62
N ASN A 127 -34.98 -4.68 16.73
CA ASN A 127 -33.85 -4.17 15.95
C ASN A 127 -32.53 -4.85 16.33
N ASP A 128 -32.35 -5.18 17.62
CA ASP A 128 -31.17 -5.85 18.14
C ASP A 128 -31.11 -7.31 17.67
N LEU A 129 -32.25 -8.01 17.62
CA LEU A 129 -32.31 -9.42 17.22
C LEU A 129 -32.42 -9.63 15.70
N ILE A 130 -32.99 -8.69 14.94
CA ILE A 130 -33.23 -8.92 13.50
C ILE A 130 -31.92 -8.98 12.70
N ILE A 131 -31.79 -10.03 11.89
CA ILE A 131 -30.75 -10.18 10.87
C ILE A 131 -31.44 -10.00 9.51
N PRO A 132 -31.11 -8.96 8.73
CA PRO A 132 -31.70 -8.75 7.41
C PRO A 132 -31.44 -9.94 6.48
N ILE A 133 -32.46 -10.36 5.73
CA ILE A 133 -32.34 -11.49 4.77
C ILE A 133 -31.37 -11.19 3.64
N ASP A 134 -31.21 -9.90 3.28
CA ASP A 134 -30.26 -9.47 2.25
C ASP A 134 -28.82 -9.76 2.67
N VAL A 135 -28.48 -9.54 3.95
CA VAL A 135 -27.17 -9.89 4.53
C VAL A 135 -26.95 -11.40 4.50
N ILE A 136 -27.98 -12.19 4.83
CA ILE A 136 -27.92 -13.66 4.75
C ILE A 136 -27.67 -14.12 3.31
N ASN A 137 -28.38 -13.54 2.34
CA ASN A 137 -28.21 -13.86 0.91
C ASN A 137 -26.83 -13.45 0.39
N GLU A 138 -26.29 -12.31 0.85
CA GLU A 138 -24.94 -11.88 0.51
C GLU A 138 -23.87 -12.78 1.15
N ILE A 139 -24.08 -13.26 2.36
CA ILE A 139 -23.20 -14.26 2.99
C ILE A 139 -23.24 -15.58 2.21
N LEU A 140 -24.43 -16.03 1.79
CA LEU A 140 -24.63 -17.29 1.07
C LEU A 140 -24.16 -17.26 -0.39
N HIS A 141 -24.39 -16.16 -1.10
CA HIS A 141 -24.20 -16.09 -2.56
C HIS A 141 -23.31 -14.94 -3.02
N GLY A 142 -23.02 -13.96 -2.16
CA GLY A 142 -22.24 -12.78 -2.48
C GLY A 142 -20.77 -13.09 -2.78
N LYS A 143 -20.16 -12.23 -3.60
CA LYS A 143 -18.72 -12.28 -3.88
C LYS A 143 -17.97 -11.70 -2.69
N ILE A 144 -16.83 -12.33 -2.36
CA ILE A 144 -15.97 -11.90 -1.25
C ILE A 144 -15.18 -10.67 -1.73
N ASN A 145 -15.64 -9.49 -1.33
CA ASN A 145 -15.07 -8.16 -1.61
C ASN A 145 -14.98 -7.37 -0.30
N ALA A 146 -14.49 -6.13 -0.31
CA ALA A 146 -14.48 -5.24 0.86
C ALA A 146 -15.87 -5.10 1.52
N SER A 147 -16.95 -5.01 0.74
CA SER A 147 -18.34 -5.00 1.25
C SER A 147 -18.71 -6.26 2.04
N TRP A 148 -18.05 -7.39 1.76
CA TRP A 148 -18.27 -8.64 2.48
C TRP A 148 -17.62 -8.64 3.87
N GLN A 149 -16.60 -7.80 4.09
CA GLN A 149 -16.01 -7.60 5.43
C GLN A 149 -17.00 -6.91 6.37
N GLU A 150 -17.75 -5.94 5.87
CA GLU A 150 -18.82 -5.27 6.64
C GLU A 150 -19.87 -6.29 7.10
N ASN A 151 -20.20 -7.27 6.26
CA ASN A 151 -21.11 -8.36 6.65
C ASN A 151 -20.53 -9.25 7.75
N ILE A 152 -19.21 -9.47 7.79
CA ILE A 152 -18.56 -10.19 8.89
C ILE A 152 -18.60 -9.36 10.18
N ASN A 153 -18.29 -8.08 10.10
CA ASN A 153 -18.36 -7.18 11.25
C ASN A 153 -19.78 -7.08 11.79
N PHE A 154 -20.78 -7.00 10.91
CA PHE A 154 -22.18 -7.04 11.29
C PHE A 154 -22.54 -8.33 12.04
N ILE A 155 -22.09 -9.50 11.57
CA ILE A 155 -22.33 -10.77 12.26
C ILE A 155 -21.59 -10.84 13.60
N ARG A 156 -20.38 -10.30 13.69
CA ARG A 156 -19.61 -10.21 14.94
C ARG A 156 -20.30 -9.29 15.96
N ASP A 157 -20.79 -8.14 15.52
CA ASP A 157 -21.54 -7.21 16.37
C ASP A 157 -22.86 -7.85 16.82
N LYS A 158 -23.55 -8.59 15.93
CA LYS A 158 -24.71 -9.40 16.29
C LYS A 158 -24.36 -10.52 17.28
N GLN A 159 -23.21 -11.18 17.18
CA GLN A 159 -22.76 -12.15 18.20
C GLN A 159 -22.60 -11.50 19.58
N GLU A 160 -22.01 -10.30 19.64
CA GLU A 160 -21.87 -9.56 20.89
C GLU A 160 -23.24 -9.16 21.46
N ILE A 161 -24.16 -8.72 20.60
CA ILE A 161 -25.53 -8.39 20.98
C ILE A 161 -26.24 -9.64 21.54
N TYR A 162 -26.18 -10.78 20.85
CA TYR A 162 -26.85 -12.02 21.29
C TYR A 162 -26.24 -12.56 22.59
N SER A 163 -24.93 -12.35 22.80
CA SER A 163 -24.27 -12.69 24.06
C SER A 163 -24.83 -11.90 25.26
N LYS A 164 -25.31 -10.67 25.05
CA LYS A 164 -25.96 -9.85 26.09
C LYS A 164 -27.37 -10.33 26.45
N TYR A 165 -28.00 -11.11 25.56
CA TYR A 165 -29.32 -11.71 25.79
C TYR A 165 -29.25 -13.19 26.18
N HIS A 166 -28.07 -13.81 26.14
CA HIS A 166 -27.89 -15.15 26.68
C HIS A 166 -28.00 -15.07 28.21
N PRO A 167 -28.88 -15.86 28.86
CA PRO A 167 -28.90 -15.92 30.32
C PRO A 167 -27.56 -16.42 30.82
N THR A 168 -26.77 -15.53 31.43
CA THR A 168 -25.56 -15.89 32.18
C THR A 168 -26.00 -16.83 33.30
N SER A 169 -25.69 -18.11 33.16
CA SER A 169 -26.08 -19.15 34.11
C SER A 169 -25.25 -19.17 35.39
N ASP A 170 -24.51 -18.11 35.74
CA ASP A 170 -23.64 -18.14 36.93
C ASP A 170 -23.58 -16.80 37.67
N ASN A 171 -24.37 -16.75 38.75
CA ASN A 171 -24.02 -16.20 40.07
C ASN A 171 -23.44 -14.77 40.14
N SER A 172 -24.30 -13.75 40.17
CA SER A 172 -24.28 -12.77 41.26
C SER A 172 -25.53 -11.89 41.21
N GLU A 173 -26.21 -11.85 42.35
CA GLU A 173 -27.39 -11.06 42.62
C GLU A 173 -27.10 -9.56 42.39
N THR A 174 -27.94 -8.91 41.59
CA THR A 174 -28.31 -7.48 41.54
C THR A 174 -28.29 -6.90 40.14
N THR A 175 -29.35 -7.12 39.36
CA THR A 175 -30.25 -6.03 38.92
C THR A 175 -31.32 -6.61 37.99
N THR A 176 -32.55 -6.24 38.31
CA THR A 176 -33.76 -6.45 37.53
C THR A 176 -33.60 -5.95 36.09
N ASN A 177 -33.56 -6.87 35.14
CA ASN A 177 -34.13 -6.72 33.80
C ASN A 177 -34.49 -8.13 33.36
N ASP A 178 -35.71 -8.55 33.66
CA ASP A 178 -36.33 -9.72 33.04
C ASP A 178 -36.43 -9.43 31.53
N LEU A 179 -35.36 -9.69 30.80
CA LEU A 179 -35.36 -9.72 29.35
C LEU A 179 -36.12 -10.99 28.97
N GLU A 180 -37.41 -10.84 28.62
CA GLU A 180 -38.19 -11.93 28.04
C GLU A 180 -37.50 -12.37 26.74
N VAL A 181 -36.75 -13.47 26.82
CA VAL A 181 -36.13 -14.10 25.66
C VAL A 181 -37.26 -14.58 24.74
N PRO A 182 -37.34 -14.11 23.49
CA PRO A 182 -38.33 -14.62 22.54
C PRO A 182 -38.16 -16.12 22.34
N LYS A 183 -39.25 -16.88 22.15
CA LYS A 183 -39.17 -18.32 21.82
C LYS A 183 -38.32 -18.60 20.58
N ASP A 184 -38.29 -17.64 19.66
CA ASP A 184 -37.54 -17.73 18.42
C ASP A 184 -36.03 -17.48 18.62
N PHE A 185 -35.59 -17.06 19.81
CA PHE A 185 -34.18 -16.80 20.11
C PHE A 185 -33.29 -18.03 19.93
N GLU A 186 -33.79 -19.22 20.28
CA GLU A 186 -33.05 -20.48 20.10
C GLU A 186 -32.80 -20.77 18.61
N ILE A 187 -33.84 -20.67 17.78
CA ILE A 187 -33.76 -20.81 16.32
C ILE A 187 -32.84 -19.75 15.71
N MET A 188 -32.91 -18.53 16.24
CA MET A 188 -32.12 -17.40 15.76
C MET A 188 -30.64 -17.56 16.11
N ASN A 189 -30.33 -18.14 17.27
CA ASN A 189 -28.98 -18.53 17.66
C ASN A 189 -28.45 -19.67 16.78
N ASP A 190 -29.27 -20.68 16.48
CA ASP A 190 -28.92 -21.76 15.54
C ASP A 190 -28.61 -21.20 14.13
N ILE A 191 -29.41 -20.23 13.66
CA ILE A 191 -29.16 -19.53 12.38
C ILE A 191 -27.85 -18.77 12.45
N LEU A 192 -27.56 -18.07 13.55
CA LEU A 192 -26.32 -17.33 13.73
C LEU A 192 -25.10 -18.26 13.75
N GLU A 193 -25.20 -19.44 14.38
CA GLU A 193 -24.16 -20.45 14.38
C GLU A 193 -23.95 -21.03 12.96
N CYS A 194 -25.03 -21.32 12.24
CA CYS A 194 -24.97 -21.74 10.84
C CYS A 194 -24.31 -20.67 9.95
N LEU A 195 -24.65 -19.39 10.12
CA LEU A 195 -24.03 -18.30 9.39
C LEU A 195 -22.53 -18.21 9.69
N LYS A 196 -22.12 -18.36 10.96
CA LYS A 196 -20.71 -18.44 11.35
C LYS A 196 -19.99 -19.59 10.64
N LEU A 197 -20.56 -20.78 10.62
CA LEU A 197 -19.96 -21.94 9.93
C LEU A 197 -19.83 -21.71 8.42
N ILE A 198 -20.84 -21.10 7.79
CA ILE A 198 -20.82 -20.78 6.36
C ILE A 198 -19.75 -19.74 6.04
N ILE A 199 -19.64 -18.68 6.85
CA ILE A 199 -18.59 -17.66 6.70
C ILE A 199 -17.22 -18.33 6.80
N LEU A 200 -17.00 -19.21 7.77
CA LEU A 200 -15.74 -19.95 7.92
C LEU A 200 -15.43 -20.82 6.71
N GLU A 201 -16.40 -21.58 6.20
CA GLU A 201 -16.21 -22.44 5.03
C GLU A 201 -15.89 -21.62 3.77
N ARG A 202 -16.59 -20.50 3.56
CA ARG A 202 -16.37 -19.61 2.41
C ARG A 202 -15.02 -18.89 2.49
N SER A 203 -14.68 -18.30 3.63
CA SER A 203 -13.39 -17.64 3.85
C SER A 203 -12.23 -18.63 3.64
N LYS A 204 -12.36 -19.86 4.16
CA LYS A 204 -11.40 -20.93 3.89
C LYS A 204 -11.29 -21.24 2.39
N LYS A 205 -12.42 -21.46 1.70
CA LYS A 205 -12.44 -21.76 0.25
C LYS A 205 -11.78 -20.65 -0.56
N PHE A 206 -12.00 -19.39 -0.20
CA PHE A 206 -11.40 -18.22 -0.85
C PHE A 206 -9.89 -18.17 -0.66
N ILE A 207 -9.40 -18.28 0.57
CA ILE A 207 -7.96 -18.28 0.86
C ILE A 207 -7.27 -19.46 0.14
N VAL A 208 -7.86 -20.66 0.20
CA VAL A 208 -7.33 -21.84 -0.51
C VAL A 208 -7.35 -21.64 -2.03
N HIS A 209 -8.38 -20.99 -2.57
CA HIS A 209 -8.41 -20.66 -3.99
C HIS A 209 -7.24 -19.74 -4.37
N ASN A 210 -7.00 -18.67 -3.62
CA ASN A 210 -5.90 -17.73 -3.86
C ASN A 210 -4.53 -18.39 -3.70
N ILE A 211 -4.34 -19.25 -2.70
CA ILE A 211 -3.10 -20.04 -2.54
C ILE A 211 -2.90 -20.96 -3.76
N LYS A 212 -3.97 -21.58 -4.28
CA LYS A 212 -3.90 -22.39 -5.51
C LYS A 212 -3.62 -21.56 -6.76
N LEU A 213 -4.06 -20.30 -6.83
CA LEU A 213 -3.76 -19.39 -7.93
C LEU A 213 -2.25 -19.15 -8.06
N LEU A 214 -1.53 -19.04 -6.95
CA LEU A 214 -0.06 -18.84 -6.93
C LEU A 214 0.72 -20.00 -7.57
N ARG A 215 0.12 -21.20 -7.64
CA ARG A 215 0.74 -22.40 -8.26
C ARG A 215 0.34 -22.60 -9.72
N ARG A 216 -0.47 -21.71 -10.32
CA ARG A 216 -0.86 -21.85 -11.73
C ARG A 216 0.32 -21.66 -12.67
N HIS A 217 0.30 -22.37 -13.79
CA HIS A 217 1.35 -22.33 -14.81
C HIS A 217 1.43 -20.97 -15.54
N HIS A 218 0.33 -20.20 -15.57
CA HIS A 218 0.36 -18.84 -16.10
C HIS A 218 0.77 -17.88 -14.98
N PRO A 219 1.92 -17.19 -15.09
CA PRO A 219 2.45 -16.37 -14.01
C PRO A 219 1.62 -15.09 -13.87
N THR A 220 0.74 -15.07 -12.88
CA THR A 220 0.20 -13.83 -12.32
C THR A 220 1.17 -13.33 -11.25
N PRO A 221 1.54 -12.03 -11.22
CA PRO A 221 2.37 -11.49 -10.16
C PRO A 221 1.79 -11.78 -8.77
N SER A 222 2.59 -12.34 -7.86
CA SER A 222 2.20 -12.63 -6.48
C SER A 222 1.59 -11.42 -5.78
N GLN A 223 2.15 -10.23 -6.03
CA GLN A 223 1.70 -8.93 -5.52
C GLN A 223 0.22 -8.65 -5.78
N ARG A 224 -0.31 -9.03 -6.95
CA ARG A 224 -1.71 -8.80 -7.29
C ARG A 224 -2.63 -9.67 -6.43
N ILE A 225 -2.26 -10.95 -6.29
CA ILE A 225 -3.02 -11.91 -5.47
C ILE A 225 -2.96 -11.52 -3.99
N GLN A 226 -1.80 -11.07 -3.53
CA GLN A 226 -1.62 -10.55 -2.17
C GLN A 226 -2.47 -9.31 -1.91
N ASN A 227 -2.56 -8.38 -2.87
CA ASN A 227 -3.44 -7.21 -2.74
C ASN A 227 -4.92 -7.61 -2.63
N ASP A 228 -5.37 -8.56 -3.46
CA ASP A 228 -6.73 -9.10 -3.39
C ASP A 228 -7.01 -9.79 -2.04
N MET A 229 -6.00 -10.42 -1.42
CA MET A 229 -6.11 -11.00 -0.08
C MET A 229 -6.10 -9.93 1.03
N ILE A 230 -5.28 -8.88 0.92
CA ILE A 230 -5.23 -7.78 1.90
C ILE A 230 -6.59 -7.10 2.03
N GLN A 231 -7.30 -6.91 0.91
CA GLN A 231 -8.68 -6.38 0.91
C GLN A 231 -9.67 -7.24 1.72
N VAL A 232 -9.29 -8.46 2.08
CA VAL A 232 -10.11 -9.47 2.75
C VAL A 232 -9.46 -9.88 4.09
N ALA A 233 -8.56 -9.06 4.65
CA ALA A 233 -7.81 -9.37 5.87
C ALA A 233 -8.67 -9.72 7.09
N GLU A 234 -9.81 -9.05 7.29
CA GLU A 234 -10.73 -9.34 8.42
C GLU A 234 -11.30 -10.76 8.40
N CYS A 235 -11.37 -11.40 7.22
CA CYS A 235 -11.82 -12.77 7.12
C CYS A 235 -10.85 -13.75 7.76
N PHE A 236 -9.54 -13.46 7.73
CA PHE A 236 -8.55 -14.27 8.41
C PHE A 236 -8.66 -14.08 9.93
N GLN A 237 -8.84 -12.85 10.40
CA GLN A 237 -9.08 -12.55 11.81
C GLN A 237 -10.30 -13.31 12.35
N PHE A 238 -11.40 -13.34 11.60
CA PHE A 238 -12.59 -14.10 11.96
C PHE A 238 -12.33 -15.62 12.04
N ILE A 239 -11.44 -16.16 11.20
CA ILE A 239 -11.03 -17.57 11.30
C ILE A 239 -10.21 -17.81 12.57
N VAL A 240 -9.30 -16.90 12.93
CA VAL A 240 -8.46 -16.99 14.14
C VAL A 240 -9.32 -17.06 15.40
N GLU A 241 -10.33 -16.18 15.51
CA GLU A 241 -11.23 -16.09 16.68
C GLU A 241 -12.10 -17.34 16.85
N ASN A 242 -12.57 -17.93 15.75
CA ASN A 242 -13.48 -19.06 15.80
C ASN A 242 -12.78 -20.43 15.76
N ASN A 243 -11.69 -20.55 15.01
CA ASN A 243 -10.97 -21.81 14.76
C ASN A 243 -9.45 -21.57 14.55
N TYR A 244 -8.72 -21.43 15.65
CA TYR A 244 -7.29 -21.17 15.63
C TYR A 244 -6.47 -22.23 14.86
N SER A 245 -6.79 -23.53 15.02
CA SER A 245 -6.08 -24.61 14.33
C SER A 245 -6.17 -24.47 12.80
N LEU A 246 -7.33 -24.10 12.28
CA LEU A 246 -7.53 -23.91 10.84
C LEU A 246 -6.73 -22.71 10.32
N ALA A 247 -6.66 -21.63 11.10
CA ALA A 247 -5.88 -20.45 10.76
C ALA A 247 -4.38 -20.80 10.61
N LEU A 248 -3.83 -21.58 11.54
CA LEU A 248 -2.45 -22.05 11.49
C LEU A 248 -2.17 -22.93 10.26
N GLU A 249 -3.05 -23.87 9.94
CA GLU A 249 -2.93 -24.72 8.74
C GLU A 249 -2.93 -23.90 7.45
N LEU A 250 -3.81 -22.89 7.34
CA LEU A 250 -3.88 -22.01 6.17
C LEU A 250 -2.62 -21.16 6.03
N ARG A 251 -2.11 -20.61 7.14
CA ARG A 251 -0.85 -19.86 7.17
C ARG A 251 0.31 -20.75 6.75
N GLN A 252 0.41 -21.96 7.28
CA GLN A 252 1.46 -22.91 6.93
C GLN A 252 1.38 -23.33 5.45
N ALA A 253 0.17 -23.58 4.92
CA ALA A 253 -0.04 -23.89 3.50
C ALA A 253 0.36 -22.73 2.58
N TYR A 254 0.10 -21.50 3.00
CA TYR A 254 0.58 -20.30 2.32
C TYR A 254 2.12 -20.24 2.32
N SER A 255 2.76 -20.38 3.49
CA SER A 255 4.22 -20.33 3.62
C SER A 255 4.91 -21.39 2.76
N TYR A 256 4.42 -22.63 2.73
CA TYR A 256 5.00 -23.66 1.86
C TYR A 256 4.78 -23.38 0.37
N THR A 257 3.66 -22.77 0.00
CA THR A 257 3.40 -22.40 -1.39
C THR A 257 4.27 -21.24 -1.84
N MET A 258 4.47 -20.23 -0.98
CA MET A 258 5.41 -19.13 -1.25
C MET A 258 6.86 -19.58 -1.27
N ARG A 259 7.25 -20.49 -0.37
CA ARG A 259 8.58 -21.12 -0.39
C ARG A 259 8.86 -21.76 -1.75
N TRP A 260 7.89 -22.51 -2.29
CA TRP A 260 8.02 -23.11 -3.62
C TRP A 260 8.04 -22.04 -4.72
N TYR A 261 7.16 -21.04 -4.64
CA TYR A 261 7.05 -19.94 -5.60
C TYR A 261 8.39 -19.22 -5.74
N TYR A 262 8.91 -18.64 -4.67
CA TYR A 262 10.16 -17.89 -4.71
C TYR A 262 11.32 -18.77 -5.16
N LYS A 263 11.45 -19.99 -4.61
CA LYS A 263 12.50 -20.93 -5.04
C LYS A 263 12.47 -21.19 -6.56
N GLN A 264 11.30 -21.43 -7.14
CA GLN A 264 11.19 -21.76 -8.56
C GLN A 264 11.46 -20.56 -9.47
N TYR A 265 10.90 -19.39 -9.15
CA TYR A 265 11.07 -18.18 -9.96
C TYR A 265 12.49 -17.61 -9.83
N PHE A 266 13.06 -17.59 -8.63
CA PHE A 266 14.45 -17.18 -8.44
C PHE A 266 15.43 -18.18 -9.04
N ALA A 267 15.19 -19.49 -9.00
CA ALA A 267 16.03 -20.45 -9.73
C ALA A 267 16.07 -20.16 -11.24
N ARG A 268 14.92 -19.79 -11.83
CA ARG A 268 14.85 -19.36 -13.24
C ARG A 268 15.56 -18.04 -13.47
N TYR A 269 15.42 -17.08 -12.56
CA TYR A 269 16.10 -15.78 -12.64
C TYR A 269 17.62 -15.92 -12.52
N ILE A 270 18.11 -16.69 -11.54
CA ILE A 270 19.52 -17.04 -11.38
C ILE A 270 20.05 -17.69 -12.66
N ARG A 271 19.31 -18.63 -13.25
CA ARG A 271 19.69 -19.22 -14.55
C ARG A 271 19.79 -18.15 -15.66
N SER A 272 18.87 -17.19 -15.69
CA SER A 272 18.91 -16.07 -16.65
C SER A 272 20.15 -15.21 -16.42
N LEU A 273 20.53 -14.95 -15.16
CA LEU A 273 21.74 -14.23 -14.80
C LEU A 273 23.02 -15.02 -15.12
N THR A 274 23.02 -16.35 -15.04
CA THR A 274 24.17 -17.17 -15.48
C THR A 274 24.40 -17.14 -16.99
N ILE A 275 23.35 -16.86 -17.78
CA ILE A 275 23.43 -16.72 -19.25
C ILE A 275 24.03 -15.36 -19.61
N LEU A 276 23.95 -14.37 -18.72
CA LEU A 276 24.55 -13.05 -18.90
C LEU A 276 26.05 -13.21 -19.16
N GLN A 277 26.54 -12.64 -20.27
CA GLN A 277 27.95 -12.68 -20.62
C GLN A 277 28.72 -11.70 -19.72
N PHE A 278 29.50 -12.24 -18.79
CA PHE A 278 30.44 -11.47 -17.99
C PHE A 278 31.77 -11.30 -18.74
N LYS A 279 32.38 -10.13 -18.62
CA LYS A 279 33.74 -9.90 -19.14
C LYS A 279 34.73 -10.82 -18.42
N ALA A 280 35.37 -11.74 -19.15
CA ALA A 280 36.37 -12.65 -18.60
C ALA A 280 37.65 -11.88 -18.23
N ILE A 281 37.86 -11.72 -16.92
CA ILE A 281 39.06 -11.09 -16.36
C ILE A 281 39.96 -12.19 -15.83
N ASP A 282 41.01 -12.47 -16.60
CA ASP A 282 41.99 -13.53 -16.31
C ASP A 282 43.27 -12.95 -15.69
N THR A 283 44.24 -13.83 -15.41
CA THR A 283 45.59 -13.52 -14.89
C THR A 283 46.38 -12.48 -15.70
N GLN A 284 46.00 -12.22 -16.95
CA GLN A 284 46.58 -11.19 -17.82
C GLN A 284 46.31 -9.75 -17.38
N TYR A 285 45.29 -9.52 -16.55
CA TYR A 285 45.00 -8.21 -15.96
C TYR A 285 45.88 -7.92 -14.72
N ALA A 286 46.87 -8.78 -14.42
CA ALA A 286 47.86 -8.53 -13.39
C ALA A 286 48.74 -7.31 -13.71
N LEU A 287 49.12 -6.56 -12.67
CA LEU A 287 50.05 -5.44 -12.80
C LEU A 287 51.39 -5.94 -13.35
N GLY A 288 51.90 -5.26 -14.38
CA GLY A 288 53.18 -5.59 -15.04
C GLY A 288 53.09 -6.57 -16.22
N ASN A 289 51.93 -7.20 -16.47
CA ASN A 289 51.74 -8.09 -17.62
C ASN A 289 51.29 -7.34 -18.89
N GLY A 290 50.51 -6.26 -18.75
CA GLY A 290 50.14 -5.39 -19.86
C GLY A 290 51.29 -4.44 -20.22
N LEU A 291 51.48 -4.17 -21.51
CA LEU A 291 52.29 -3.07 -22.08
C LEU A 291 53.76 -3.34 -22.44
N THR A 292 54.19 -4.59 -22.64
CA THR A 292 55.46 -4.85 -23.36
C THR A 292 55.37 -4.66 -24.89
N ASN A 293 54.22 -4.22 -25.41
CA ASN A 293 54.09 -3.73 -26.79
C ASN A 293 54.17 -2.21 -26.81
N ILE A 294 55.30 -1.65 -26.38
CA ILE A 294 55.74 -0.40 -27.00
C ILE A 294 55.85 -0.74 -28.48
N LYS A 295 54.97 -0.16 -29.31
CA LYS A 295 55.20 -0.04 -30.75
C LYS A 295 56.49 0.77 -30.89
N ILE A 296 57.64 0.09 -30.82
CA ILE A 296 58.90 0.65 -31.28
C ILE A 296 58.72 0.75 -32.79
N ASP A 297 58.81 1.98 -33.28
CA ASP A 297 58.80 2.43 -34.66
C ASP A 297 59.00 1.33 -35.73
N GLU A 298 58.18 1.39 -36.78
CA GLU A 298 58.19 0.56 -37.99
C GLU A 298 59.52 0.56 -38.78
N ASN A 299 60.62 1.11 -38.24
CA ASN A 299 61.92 1.21 -38.92
C ASN A 299 63.08 0.63 -38.09
N SER A 300 62.88 -0.49 -37.39
CA SER A 300 64.02 -1.28 -36.90
C SER A 300 63.82 -2.78 -37.11
N ASN A 301 64.68 -3.36 -37.96
CA ASN A 301 64.72 -4.77 -38.37
C ASN A 301 65.19 -5.74 -37.27
N ASP A 302 65.00 -5.42 -35.99
CA ASP A 302 65.43 -6.28 -34.89
C ASP A 302 64.28 -7.18 -34.41
N LYS A 303 64.25 -8.38 -34.98
CA LYS A 303 63.40 -9.50 -34.54
C LYS A 303 63.79 -9.94 -33.12
N SER A 304 63.19 -9.35 -32.09
CA SER A 304 63.21 -9.90 -30.73
C SER A 304 61.80 -10.29 -30.26
N ASN A 305 61.21 -11.28 -30.91
CA ASN A 305 59.98 -11.95 -30.48
C ASN A 305 60.26 -12.92 -29.32
N SER A 306 60.53 -12.40 -28.12
CA SER A 306 60.77 -13.24 -26.92
C SER A 306 59.61 -13.25 -25.91
N THR A 307 58.59 -12.41 -26.05
CA THR A 307 57.45 -12.35 -25.11
C THR A 307 56.19 -13.06 -25.63
N LEU A 308 56.18 -13.42 -26.92
CA LEU A 308 55.06 -14.12 -27.55
C LEU A 308 54.88 -15.54 -27.00
N PHE A 309 55.95 -16.24 -26.59
CA PHE A 309 55.88 -17.65 -26.16
C PHE A 309 55.07 -17.91 -24.88
N SER A 310 54.85 -16.90 -24.01
CA SER A 310 54.06 -17.09 -22.79
C SER A 310 52.54 -17.05 -23.04
N SER A 311 52.09 -16.38 -24.12
CA SER A 311 50.67 -16.28 -24.45
C SER A 311 50.11 -17.56 -25.11
N TYR A 312 50.96 -18.39 -25.72
CA TYR A 312 50.53 -19.63 -26.40
C TYR A 312 50.49 -20.87 -25.50
N LEU A 313 51.07 -20.79 -24.30
CA LEU A 313 51.13 -21.91 -23.35
C LEU A 313 50.10 -21.79 -22.22
N SER A 314 49.24 -20.77 -22.25
CA SER A 314 48.08 -20.67 -21.36
C SER A 314 46.98 -21.64 -21.83
N PRO A 315 46.36 -22.44 -20.95
CA PRO A 315 45.27 -23.37 -21.30
C PRO A 315 44.08 -22.72 -22.02
N ASN A 316 43.96 -21.39 -21.95
CA ASN A 316 42.83 -20.62 -22.47
C ASN A 316 42.87 -20.37 -23.99
N TYR A 317 43.97 -20.71 -24.70
CA TYR A 317 44.01 -20.58 -26.17
C TYR A 317 43.06 -21.56 -26.89
N LEU A 318 42.62 -22.63 -26.21
CA LEU A 318 41.71 -23.63 -26.79
C LEU A 318 40.25 -23.16 -26.89
N TYR A 319 39.89 -22.04 -26.25
CA TYR A 319 38.50 -21.53 -26.17
C TYR A 319 38.22 -20.26 -26.99
N GLY A 320 39.11 -19.87 -27.90
CA GLY A 320 38.83 -18.78 -28.86
C GLY A 320 38.70 -17.38 -28.25
N LEU A 321 39.35 -17.13 -27.11
CA LEU A 321 39.35 -15.81 -26.46
C LEU A 321 40.22 -14.82 -27.25
N SER A 322 39.63 -13.68 -27.63
CA SER A 322 40.26 -12.59 -28.38
C SER A 322 41.54 -12.08 -27.71
N THR A 323 42.54 -11.71 -28.51
CA THR A 323 43.75 -11.01 -28.04
C THR A 323 43.36 -9.75 -27.25
N ILE A 324 43.69 -9.70 -25.96
CA ILE A 324 43.37 -8.58 -25.09
C ILE A 324 44.15 -7.36 -25.58
N SER A 325 43.44 -6.29 -25.87
CA SER A 325 44.05 -5.03 -26.31
C SER A 325 44.48 -4.19 -25.12
N ASN A 326 45.52 -3.37 -25.29
CA ASN A 326 45.95 -2.41 -24.26
C ASN A 326 44.83 -1.42 -23.88
N GLU A 327 43.89 -1.16 -24.81
CA GLU A 327 42.72 -0.32 -24.59
C GLU A 327 41.74 -0.98 -23.60
N THR A 328 41.44 -2.27 -23.77
CA THR A 328 40.58 -3.03 -22.84
C THR A 328 41.14 -3.12 -21.42
N ILE A 329 42.47 -3.16 -21.27
CA ILE A 329 43.14 -3.13 -19.96
C ILE A 329 43.07 -1.73 -19.35
N SER A 330 43.28 -0.67 -20.15
CA SER A 330 43.16 0.70 -19.66
C SER A 330 41.71 1.05 -19.25
N GLU A 331 40.71 0.52 -19.96
CA GLU A 331 39.30 0.67 -19.61
C GLU A 331 38.97 -0.06 -18.30
N TYR A 332 39.51 -1.27 -18.10
CA TYR A 332 39.31 -2.02 -16.85
C TYR A 332 39.73 -1.24 -15.60
N PHE A 333 40.86 -0.53 -15.67
CA PHE A 333 41.34 0.30 -14.56
C PHE A 333 40.57 1.61 -14.38
N GLN A 334 39.69 2.00 -15.32
CA GLN A 334 38.85 3.20 -15.21
C GLN A 334 37.52 2.86 -14.53
N ILE A 335 37.50 2.93 -13.20
CA ILE A 335 36.35 2.48 -12.41
C ILE A 335 35.16 3.44 -12.40
N LYS A 336 35.35 4.72 -12.77
CA LYS A 336 34.28 5.76 -12.72
C LYS A 336 32.97 5.33 -13.39
N ARG A 337 33.05 4.68 -14.55
CA ARG A 337 31.88 4.21 -15.29
C ARG A 337 31.17 3.04 -14.61
N ARG A 338 31.91 2.15 -13.94
CA ARG A 338 31.35 1.01 -13.20
C ARG A 338 30.75 1.46 -11.86
N LEU A 339 31.31 2.53 -11.29
CA LEU A 339 30.83 3.16 -10.06
C LEU A 339 29.45 3.82 -10.21
N SER A 340 29.00 4.08 -11.44
CA SER A 340 27.63 4.57 -11.67
C SER A 340 26.58 3.59 -11.16
N ILE A 341 26.91 2.30 -11.00
CA ILE A 341 26.00 1.30 -10.43
C ILE A 341 25.65 1.62 -8.98
N LEU A 342 26.55 2.26 -8.23
CA LEU A 342 26.32 2.71 -6.85
C LEU A 342 25.58 4.06 -6.79
N SER A 343 25.76 4.91 -7.82
CA SER A 343 25.13 6.24 -7.89
C SER A 343 23.79 6.27 -8.62
N GLN A 344 23.46 5.27 -9.45
CA GLN A 344 22.19 5.23 -10.16
C GLN A 344 21.06 4.97 -9.15
N GLU A 345 20.30 6.02 -8.86
CA GLU A 345 19.04 6.04 -8.10
C GLU A 345 17.98 5.10 -8.67
N ASP A 346 18.14 4.67 -9.93
CA ASP A 346 17.36 3.62 -10.54
C ASP A 346 17.69 2.26 -9.89
N ASN A 347 17.06 2.01 -8.75
CA ASN A 347 16.96 0.73 -8.05
C ASN A 347 16.08 -0.29 -8.80
N THR A 348 15.91 -0.14 -10.12
CA THR A 348 15.10 -1.07 -10.91
C THR A 348 15.89 -2.34 -11.20
N VAL A 349 15.38 -3.46 -10.72
CA VAL A 349 15.92 -4.80 -10.99
C VAL A 349 15.83 -5.12 -12.49
N MET A 350 16.92 -5.66 -13.04
CA MET A 350 16.95 -6.18 -14.41
C MET A 350 15.99 -7.36 -14.60
N ILE A 351 15.06 -7.25 -15.54
CA ILE A 351 14.08 -8.30 -15.85
C ILE A 351 14.79 -9.49 -16.53
N SER A 352 14.39 -10.74 -16.22
CA SER A 352 14.99 -11.97 -16.76
C SER A 352 15.11 -11.99 -18.29
N GLN A 353 14.11 -11.48 -19.01
CA GLN A 353 14.12 -11.43 -20.49
C GLN A 353 15.18 -10.46 -21.02
N ILE A 354 15.41 -9.36 -20.30
CA ILE A 354 16.43 -8.38 -20.65
C ILE A 354 17.81 -8.98 -20.37
N ALA A 355 17.96 -9.76 -19.29
CA ALA A 355 19.20 -10.49 -18.98
C ALA A 355 19.58 -11.50 -20.07
N GLU A 356 18.62 -12.23 -20.63
CA GLU A 356 18.87 -13.23 -21.69
C GLU A 356 19.20 -12.59 -23.07
N ASN A 357 18.61 -11.43 -23.37
CA ASN A 357 18.70 -10.79 -24.69
C ASN A 357 19.82 -9.73 -24.79
N ASN A 358 20.33 -9.19 -23.68
CA ASN A 358 21.40 -8.20 -23.65
C ASN A 358 22.80 -8.80 -23.89
N ARG A 359 22.98 -9.52 -24.99
CA ARG A 359 24.27 -10.14 -25.36
C ARG A 359 25.33 -9.14 -25.83
N ASN A 360 24.91 -7.94 -26.25
CA ASN A 360 25.79 -6.95 -26.89
C ASN A 360 26.41 -5.93 -25.91
N LYS A 361 26.05 -5.98 -24.63
CA LYS A 361 26.62 -5.10 -23.59
C LYS A 361 27.54 -5.94 -22.71
N GLU A 362 28.83 -5.59 -22.67
CA GLU A 362 29.77 -6.21 -21.74
C GLU A 362 29.34 -5.87 -20.31
N ASN A 363 28.91 -6.87 -19.55
CA ASN A 363 28.53 -6.71 -18.16
C ASN A 363 29.66 -7.20 -17.25
N TYR A 364 29.80 -6.53 -16.10
CA TYR A 364 30.72 -6.94 -15.06
C TYR A 364 29.98 -7.71 -13.96
N ILE A 365 30.73 -8.41 -13.11
CA ILE A 365 30.18 -9.30 -12.09
C ILE A 365 29.28 -8.59 -11.07
N GLU A 366 29.56 -7.31 -10.77
CA GLU A 366 28.78 -6.51 -9.82
C GLU A 366 27.34 -6.27 -10.30
N ILE A 367 27.09 -6.29 -11.61
CA ILE A 367 25.74 -6.11 -12.16
C ILE A 367 24.88 -7.32 -11.80
N GLY A 368 25.44 -8.53 -11.96
CA GLY A 368 24.75 -9.77 -11.58
C GLY A 368 24.51 -9.83 -10.07
N PHE A 369 25.50 -9.44 -9.28
CA PHE A 369 25.39 -9.39 -7.82
C PHE A 369 24.33 -8.38 -7.36
N LYS A 370 24.38 -7.12 -7.81
CA LYS A 370 23.40 -6.08 -7.45
C LYS A 370 21.98 -6.52 -7.81
N ASN A 371 21.76 -6.94 -9.05
CA ASN A 371 20.42 -7.27 -9.53
C ASN A 371 19.80 -8.49 -8.82
N LEU A 372 20.61 -9.46 -8.40
CA LEU A 372 20.10 -10.60 -7.64
C LEU A 372 19.71 -10.19 -6.22
N ASN A 373 20.62 -9.53 -5.50
CA ASN A 373 20.41 -9.20 -4.09
C ASN A 373 19.33 -8.12 -3.92
N LEU A 374 19.26 -7.13 -4.82
CA LEU A 374 18.19 -6.13 -4.82
C LEU A 374 16.81 -6.75 -5.08
N ALA A 375 16.72 -7.70 -6.03
CA ALA A 375 15.48 -8.42 -6.29
C ALA A 375 15.00 -9.22 -5.08
N ILE A 376 15.93 -9.88 -4.37
CA ILE A 376 15.61 -10.60 -3.14
C ILE A 376 15.10 -9.61 -2.08
N LEU A 377 15.78 -8.48 -1.90
CA LEU A 377 15.38 -7.43 -0.95
C LEU A 377 13.96 -6.91 -1.21
N ASP A 378 13.67 -6.50 -2.45
CA ASP A 378 12.34 -5.95 -2.79
C ASP A 378 11.22 -6.98 -2.58
N ASN A 379 11.44 -8.24 -2.98
CA ASN A 379 10.43 -9.29 -2.81
C ASN A 379 10.24 -9.67 -1.33
N CYS A 380 11.31 -9.74 -0.54
CA CYS A 380 11.21 -9.97 0.90
C CYS A 380 10.49 -8.83 1.61
N SER A 381 10.75 -7.56 1.25
CA SER A 381 10.05 -6.41 1.84
C SER A 381 8.55 -6.46 1.56
N VAL A 382 8.15 -6.80 0.34
CA VAL A 382 6.73 -6.99 -0.01
C VAL A 382 6.11 -8.13 0.80
N GLU A 383 6.79 -9.27 0.89
CA GLU A 383 6.30 -10.42 1.64
C GLU A 383 6.17 -10.12 3.13
N TYR A 384 7.16 -9.43 3.72
CA TYR A 384 7.14 -8.99 5.10
C TYR A 384 5.93 -8.10 5.39
N ASN A 385 5.68 -7.11 4.52
CA ASN A 385 4.52 -6.23 4.64
C ASN A 385 3.20 -7.00 4.49
N PHE A 386 3.11 -7.93 3.54
CA PHE A 386 1.93 -8.78 3.38
C PHE A 386 1.65 -9.63 4.63
N LEU A 387 2.67 -10.31 5.15
CA LEU A 387 2.54 -11.16 6.34
C LEU A 387 2.11 -10.33 7.56
N LYS A 388 2.69 -9.13 7.73
CA LYS A 388 2.30 -8.19 8.78
C LYS A 388 0.85 -7.71 8.63
N SER A 389 0.43 -7.32 7.42
CA SER A 389 -0.89 -6.76 7.18
C SER A 389 -2.02 -7.79 7.17
N PHE A 390 -1.84 -8.94 6.50
CA PHE A 390 -2.91 -9.92 6.31
C PHE A 390 -3.03 -10.89 7.50
N PHE A 391 -1.92 -11.43 7.98
CA PHE A 391 -1.93 -12.38 9.10
C PHE A 391 -1.89 -11.67 10.48
N ARG A 392 -1.77 -10.33 10.51
CA ARG A 392 -1.69 -9.51 11.73
C ARG A 392 -0.75 -10.09 12.79
N VAL A 393 0.39 -10.64 12.35
CA VAL A 393 1.47 -11.15 13.23
C VAL A 393 2.24 -9.97 13.86
N SER A 394 1.52 -8.91 14.24
CA SER A 394 2.08 -7.63 14.69
C SER A 394 2.69 -7.76 16.09
N ASP A 395 2.21 -8.71 16.90
CA ASP A 395 2.60 -8.84 18.30
C ASP A 395 3.81 -9.77 18.51
N ASN A 396 4.13 -10.65 17.54
CA ASN A 396 5.23 -11.60 17.61
C ASN A 396 6.21 -11.44 16.43
N VAL A 397 7.13 -10.47 16.53
CA VAL A 397 8.15 -10.21 15.50
C VAL A 397 9.00 -11.46 15.21
N GLU A 398 9.29 -12.27 16.23
CA GLU A 398 10.06 -13.51 16.08
C GLU A 398 9.34 -14.56 15.22
N GLU A 399 8.02 -14.70 15.39
CA GLU A 399 7.22 -15.64 14.61
C GLU A 399 7.11 -15.22 13.15
N LEU A 400 6.95 -13.91 12.90
CA LEU A 400 6.97 -13.33 11.57
C LEU A 400 8.31 -13.60 10.87
N ASN A 401 9.42 -13.39 11.59
CA ASN A 401 10.76 -13.69 11.08
C ASN A 401 10.92 -15.19 10.79
N GLY A 402 10.53 -16.07 11.69
CA GLY A 402 10.61 -17.52 11.45
C GLY A 402 9.83 -17.99 10.20
N ILE A 403 8.67 -17.37 9.92
CA ILE A 403 7.91 -17.66 8.70
C ILE A 403 8.62 -17.13 7.45
N LEU A 404 9.12 -15.89 7.50
CA LEU A 404 9.80 -15.29 6.37
C LEU A 404 11.11 -16.06 6.06
N GLU A 405 11.85 -16.48 7.08
CA GLU A 405 13.01 -17.35 6.96
C GLU A 405 12.62 -18.69 6.31
N GLN A 406 11.56 -19.35 6.80
CA GLN A 406 11.07 -20.60 6.21
C GLN A 406 10.72 -20.45 4.72
N ILE A 407 10.22 -19.29 4.30
CA ILE A 407 9.87 -19.00 2.90
C ILE A 407 11.13 -18.78 2.05
N PHE A 408 12.05 -17.93 2.52
CA PHE A 408 13.17 -17.45 1.71
C PHE A 408 14.45 -18.28 1.83
N GLN A 409 14.66 -19.06 2.90
CA GLN A 409 15.91 -19.81 3.11
C GLN A 409 16.38 -20.61 1.88
N PRO A 410 15.52 -21.38 1.18
CA PRO A 410 15.96 -22.12 0.00
C PRO A 410 16.38 -21.23 -1.17
N THR A 411 15.83 -20.02 -1.25
CA THR A 411 16.18 -19.02 -2.25
C THR A 411 17.50 -18.35 -1.90
N LEU A 412 17.71 -18.04 -0.62
CA LEU A 412 18.96 -17.47 -0.09
C LEU A 412 20.12 -18.45 -0.29
N ASP A 413 19.92 -19.74 -0.03
CA ASP A 413 20.90 -20.80 -0.28
C ASP A 413 21.32 -20.83 -1.76
N GLN A 414 20.35 -20.77 -2.69
CA GLN A 414 20.62 -20.76 -4.14
C GLN A 414 21.35 -19.48 -4.58
N ALA A 415 21.00 -18.34 -4.00
CA ALA A 415 21.69 -17.08 -4.27
C ALA A 415 23.11 -17.08 -3.72
N MET A 416 23.33 -17.77 -2.59
CA MET A 416 24.66 -17.99 -2.04
C MET A 416 25.52 -18.88 -2.94
N GLU A 417 24.95 -20.00 -3.40
CA GLU A 417 25.57 -20.92 -4.35
C GLU A 417 25.96 -20.21 -5.66
N TYR A 418 25.06 -19.38 -6.20
CA TYR A 418 25.34 -18.57 -7.38
C TYR A 418 26.55 -17.65 -7.18
N THR A 419 26.63 -16.96 -6.05
CA THR A 419 27.75 -16.06 -5.78
C THR A 419 29.07 -16.82 -5.68
N ILE A 420 29.09 -17.97 -5.00
CA ILE A 420 30.29 -18.81 -4.86
C ILE A 420 30.74 -19.35 -6.22
N HIS A 421 29.85 -20.05 -6.91
CA HIS A 421 30.23 -20.83 -8.10
C HIS A 421 30.32 -19.98 -9.37
N GLN A 422 29.40 -19.05 -9.58
CA GLN A 422 29.35 -18.27 -10.81
C GLN A 422 30.19 -17.00 -10.75
N LEU A 423 30.14 -16.28 -9.62
CA LEU A 423 30.82 -14.98 -9.51
C LEU A 423 32.25 -15.09 -8.97
N LEU A 424 32.51 -15.94 -7.97
CA LEU A 424 33.78 -15.94 -7.24
C LEU A 424 34.81 -17.01 -7.68
N GLN A 425 34.37 -18.18 -8.16
CA GLN A 425 35.24 -19.34 -8.36
C GLN A 425 36.39 -19.13 -9.38
N GLN A 426 36.18 -18.35 -10.44
CA GLN A 426 37.18 -18.13 -11.51
C GLN A 426 37.51 -16.65 -11.76
N THR A 427 37.05 -15.74 -10.91
CA THR A 427 37.27 -14.30 -11.14
C THR A 427 38.65 -13.84 -10.67
N TYR A 428 39.29 -13.00 -11.49
CA TYR A 428 40.43 -12.17 -11.09
C TYR A 428 40.06 -10.66 -11.01
N ASP A 429 38.76 -10.34 -11.03
CA ASP A 429 38.27 -8.97 -10.98
C ASP A 429 38.22 -8.40 -9.56
N ILE A 430 39.31 -7.75 -9.14
CA ILE A 430 39.42 -7.10 -7.81
C ILE A 430 38.34 -6.03 -7.64
N PHE A 431 38.14 -5.20 -8.67
CA PHE A 431 37.21 -4.09 -8.58
C PHE A 431 35.75 -4.55 -8.59
N GLY A 432 35.41 -5.58 -9.36
CA GLY A 432 34.06 -6.15 -9.36
C GLY A 432 33.69 -6.77 -8.01
N VAL A 433 34.63 -7.45 -7.36
CA VAL A 433 34.43 -7.97 -5.99
C VAL A 433 34.28 -6.80 -5.00
N LEU A 434 35.13 -5.78 -5.09
CA LEU A 434 35.06 -4.63 -4.19
C LEU A 434 33.78 -3.80 -4.38
N ILE A 435 33.32 -3.60 -5.63
CA ILE A 435 32.02 -2.96 -5.88
C ILE A 435 30.89 -3.83 -5.32
N SER A 436 30.96 -5.16 -5.47
CA SER A 436 29.95 -6.06 -4.91
C SER A 436 29.87 -5.96 -3.37
N ILE A 437 31.02 -5.80 -2.70
CA ILE A 437 31.08 -5.50 -1.26
C ILE A 437 30.37 -4.18 -0.94
N ARG A 438 30.65 -3.11 -1.70
CA ARG A 438 29.99 -1.81 -1.48
C ARG A 438 28.48 -1.88 -1.74
N VAL A 439 28.05 -2.63 -2.75
CA VAL A 439 26.62 -2.90 -3.00
C VAL A 439 26.00 -3.65 -1.83
N ALA A 440 26.67 -4.67 -1.28
CA ALA A 440 26.17 -5.41 -0.12
C ALA A 440 25.98 -4.50 1.10
N ASN A 441 26.96 -3.63 1.40
CA ASN A 441 26.85 -2.65 2.48
C ASN A 441 25.67 -1.68 2.28
N GLN A 442 25.49 -1.16 1.05
CA GLN A 442 24.35 -0.30 0.72
C GLN A 442 23.00 -1.03 0.93
N LEU A 443 22.92 -2.30 0.52
CA LEU A 443 21.72 -3.11 0.72
C LEU A 443 21.46 -3.46 2.19
N GLN A 444 22.50 -3.55 3.04
CA GLN A 444 22.33 -3.72 4.48
C GLN A 444 21.63 -2.51 5.10
N PHE A 445 22.06 -1.31 4.73
CA PHE A 445 21.41 -0.08 5.18
C PHE A 445 19.96 0.03 4.71
N GLU A 446 19.68 -0.32 3.45
CA GLU A 446 18.29 -0.42 2.96
C GLU A 446 17.47 -1.46 3.74
N THR A 447 18.10 -2.55 4.17
CA THR A 447 17.45 -3.61 4.95
C THR A 447 17.05 -3.12 6.34
N GLU A 448 17.91 -2.32 6.99
CA GLU A 448 17.63 -1.67 8.27
C GLU A 448 16.49 -0.66 8.14
N ARG A 449 16.53 0.19 7.11
CA ARG A 449 15.43 1.14 6.81
C ARG A 449 14.08 0.44 6.63
N ARG A 450 14.08 -0.73 5.99
CA ARG A 450 12.87 -1.52 5.70
C ARG A 450 12.49 -2.51 6.82
N ASN A 451 13.30 -2.62 7.89
CA ASN A 451 13.11 -3.54 9.02
C ASN A 451 12.95 -5.02 8.64
N VAL A 452 13.80 -5.55 7.73
CA VAL A 452 13.75 -6.96 7.29
C VAL A 452 15.00 -7.74 7.77
N PRO A 453 15.05 -8.23 9.03
CA PRO A 453 16.29 -8.73 9.63
C PRO A 453 16.91 -9.96 8.95
N ILE A 454 16.10 -10.83 8.32
CA ILE A 454 16.58 -12.07 7.68
C ILE A 454 17.54 -11.81 6.52
N ILE A 455 17.34 -10.70 5.79
CA ILE A 455 18.25 -10.32 4.72
C ILE A 455 19.57 -9.80 5.27
N SER A 456 19.55 -9.14 6.43
CA SER A 456 20.77 -8.61 7.04
C SER A 456 21.77 -9.73 7.34
N GLU A 457 21.30 -10.84 7.90
CA GLU A 457 22.14 -12.03 8.13
C GLU A 457 22.67 -12.62 6.82
N TYR A 458 21.81 -12.75 5.80
CA TYR A 458 22.23 -13.22 4.48
C TYR A 458 23.30 -12.33 3.84
N LEU A 459 23.14 -11.00 3.88
CA LEU A 459 24.13 -10.06 3.33
C LEU A 459 25.44 -10.09 4.13
N ASN A 460 25.38 -10.26 5.44
CA ASN A 460 26.57 -10.49 6.26
C ASN A 460 27.32 -11.77 5.82
N ASN A 461 26.59 -12.84 5.55
CA ASN A 461 27.18 -14.08 5.02
C ASN A 461 27.80 -13.88 3.62
N GLN A 462 27.20 -13.04 2.76
CA GLN A 462 27.84 -12.63 1.50
C GLN A 462 29.16 -11.90 1.74
N LEU A 463 29.20 -10.94 2.67
CA LEU A 463 30.42 -10.19 3.01
C LEU A 463 31.53 -11.10 3.55
N ILE A 464 31.18 -12.08 4.41
CA ILE A 464 32.11 -13.08 4.94
C ILE A 464 32.79 -13.89 3.82
N LEU A 465 32.16 -14.03 2.65
CA LEU A 465 32.73 -14.72 1.50
C LEU A 465 33.48 -13.79 0.54
N LEU A 466 32.99 -12.56 0.36
CA LEU A 466 33.59 -11.58 -0.55
C LEU A 466 34.94 -11.05 -0.04
N TRP A 467 35.05 -10.74 1.27
CA TRP A 467 36.26 -10.16 1.83
C TRP A 467 37.50 -11.06 1.75
N PRO A 468 37.46 -12.35 2.15
CA PRO A 468 38.59 -13.26 1.97
C PRO A 468 38.96 -13.41 0.49
N ARG A 469 37.97 -13.43 -0.41
CA ARG A 469 38.26 -13.53 -1.85
C ARG A 469 38.94 -12.27 -2.38
N PHE A 470 38.51 -11.09 -1.96
CA PHE A 470 39.19 -9.83 -2.25
C PHE A 470 40.66 -9.87 -1.80
N GLN A 471 40.93 -10.31 -0.56
CA GLN A 471 42.30 -10.43 -0.04
C GLN A 471 43.16 -11.36 -0.89
N GLN A 472 42.66 -12.54 -1.28
CA GLN A 472 43.37 -13.47 -2.17
C GLN A 472 43.73 -12.84 -3.51
N LEU A 473 42.85 -11.99 -4.07
CA LEU A 473 43.14 -11.29 -5.32
C LEU A 473 44.21 -10.20 -5.14
N ILE A 474 44.21 -9.49 -4.01
CA ILE A 474 45.29 -8.55 -3.69
C ILE A 474 46.60 -9.32 -3.43
N ASP A 475 46.58 -10.47 -2.76
CA ASP A 475 47.76 -11.34 -2.58
C ASP A 475 48.35 -11.73 -3.94
N PHE A 476 47.51 -12.15 -4.87
CA PHE A 476 47.89 -12.47 -6.23
C PHE A 476 48.58 -11.28 -6.93
N GLN A 477 48.06 -10.06 -6.80
CA GLN A 477 48.70 -8.86 -7.37
C GLN A 477 50.04 -8.54 -6.69
N CYS A 478 50.12 -8.63 -5.35
CA CYS A 478 51.37 -8.46 -4.62
C CYS A 478 52.42 -9.47 -5.09
N GLU A 479 52.05 -10.75 -5.24
CA GLU A 479 52.95 -11.78 -5.74
C GLU A 479 53.41 -11.52 -7.17
N ASN A 480 52.52 -11.07 -8.06
CA ASN A 480 52.88 -10.73 -9.42
C ASN A 480 53.88 -9.57 -9.44
N LEU A 481 53.64 -8.52 -8.66
CA LEU A 481 54.59 -7.41 -8.50
C LEU A 481 55.98 -7.90 -8.04
N ARG A 482 56.05 -8.83 -7.09
CA ARG A 482 57.32 -9.41 -6.62
C ARG A 482 58.03 -10.24 -7.68
N LYS A 483 57.29 -10.94 -8.55
CA LYS A 483 57.79 -11.82 -9.61
C LYS A 483 58.25 -11.05 -10.86
N ILE A 484 57.99 -9.75 -10.96
CA ILE A 484 58.46 -8.90 -12.07
C ILE A 484 59.99 -8.99 -12.15
N SER A 485 60.49 -9.67 -13.19
CA SER A 485 61.92 -9.84 -13.42
C SER A 485 62.54 -8.52 -13.86
N ILE A 486 63.42 -7.99 -13.00
CA ILE A 486 64.15 -6.73 -13.17
C ILE A 486 64.94 -6.69 -14.52
N THR A 487 65.21 -7.85 -15.11
CA THR A 487 66.18 -8.04 -16.19
C THR A 487 65.62 -8.25 -17.59
N GLN A 488 64.31 -8.45 -17.82
CA GLN A 488 63.83 -8.87 -19.16
C GLN A 488 63.17 -7.80 -20.03
N ASN A 489 62.62 -6.70 -19.50
CA ASN A 489 61.88 -5.72 -20.33
C ASN A 489 62.18 -4.22 -20.11
N MET A 490 63.09 -3.84 -19.20
CA MET A 490 63.25 -2.42 -18.79
C MET A 490 64.61 -1.78 -19.11
N VAL A 491 65.59 -2.54 -19.59
CA VAL A 491 67.01 -2.06 -19.62
C VAL A 491 67.67 -2.18 -20.98
N LYS A 492 67.08 -2.89 -21.95
CA LYS A 492 67.68 -3.04 -23.28
C LYS A 492 67.15 -1.99 -24.26
N LYS A 493 67.91 -0.89 -24.32
CA LYS A 493 68.05 0.15 -25.36
C LYS A 493 67.53 1.54 -24.94
N ASN A 494 68.49 2.44 -24.72
CA ASN A 494 68.43 3.90 -24.45
C ASN A 494 68.31 4.36 -22.99
N ASN A 495 69.46 4.34 -22.31
CA ASN A 495 69.71 4.87 -20.95
C ASN A 495 69.27 6.34 -20.72
N ASN A 496 69.01 7.13 -21.76
CA ASN A 496 68.64 8.55 -21.63
C ASN A 496 67.14 8.82 -21.78
N ALA A 497 66.36 7.95 -22.44
CA ALA A 497 64.92 8.15 -22.62
C ALA A 497 64.08 7.72 -21.40
N ILE A 498 64.62 6.79 -20.60
CA ILE A 498 64.00 6.21 -19.40
C ILE A 498 63.87 7.22 -18.25
N LEU A 499 64.66 8.30 -18.28
CA LEU A 499 64.64 9.36 -17.25
C LEU A 499 63.74 10.55 -17.60
N SER A 500 63.05 10.52 -18.74
CA SER A 500 62.16 11.60 -19.19
C SER A 500 60.67 11.25 -19.14
N LYS A 501 60.31 9.97 -18.92
CA LYS A 501 58.93 9.50 -18.84
C LYS A 501 58.73 8.58 -17.63
N PRO A 502 57.58 8.63 -16.94
CA PRO A 502 57.27 7.69 -15.87
C PRO A 502 57.32 6.25 -16.38
N HIS A 503 57.76 5.35 -15.52
CA HIS A 503 57.80 3.92 -15.81
C HIS A 503 56.38 3.39 -16.02
N GLU A 504 56.18 2.48 -16.98
CA GLU A 504 54.84 2.00 -17.37
C GLU A 504 54.09 1.33 -16.19
N LEU A 505 54.83 0.57 -15.36
CA LEU A 505 54.30 0.01 -14.12
C LEU A 505 53.77 1.10 -13.16
N THR A 506 54.43 2.26 -13.09
CA THR A 506 53.98 3.42 -12.29
C THR A 506 52.68 3.99 -12.84
N VAL A 507 52.53 4.05 -14.17
CA VAL A 507 51.31 4.48 -14.84
C VAL A 507 50.13 3.54 -14.52
N GLN A 508 50.34 2.23 -14.63
CA GLN A 508 49.34 1.22 -14.29
C GLN A 508 48.99 1.24 -12.80
N PHE A 509 50.01 1.27 -11.94
CA PHE A 509 49.82 1.30 -10.48
C PHE A 509 49.09 2.57 -10.06
N GLY A 510 49.39 3.72 -10.66
CA GLY A 510 48.67 4.98 -10.40
C GLY A 510 47.18 4.89 -10.75
N LYS A 511 46.83 4.30 -11.90
CA LYS A 511 45.42 4.06 -12.28
C LYS A 511 44.73 3.07 -11.33
N PHE A 512 45.42 1.99 -10.96
CA PHE A 512 44.90 0.97 -10.05
C PHE A 512 44.68 1.52 -8.63
N LEU A 513 45.67 2.23 -8.08
CA LEU A 513 45.62 2.86 -6.76
C LEU A 513 44.52 3.93 -6.69
N SER A 514 44.44 4.80 -7.70
CA SER A 514 43.39 5.81 -7.83
C SER A 514 41.99 5.19 -7.77
N SER A 515 41.79 4.06 -8.47
CA SER A 515 40.52 3.33 -8.47
C SER A 515 40.19 2.67 -7.13
N LEU A 516 41.19 2.10 -6.41
CA LEU A 516 40.99 1.58 -5.06
C LEU A 516 40.64 2.69 -4.06
N LEU A 517 41.34 3.82 -4.13
CA LEU A 517 41.10 4.97 -3.25
C LEU A 517 39.73 5.61 -3.49
N MET A 518 39.25 5.64 -4.74
CA MET A 518 37.90 6.13 -5.05
C MET A 518 36.82 5.23 -4.45
N LEU A 519 37.04 3.92 -4.41
CA LEU A 519 36.13 2.95 -3.76
C LEU A 519 36.24 2.95 -2.23
N ALA A 520 37.36 3.42 -1.68
CA ALA A 520 37.50 3.67 -0.25
C ALA A 520 36.66 4.87 0.18
N GLY A 521 36.71 5.98 -0.57
CA GLY A 521 35.96 7.21 -0.26
C GLY A 521 34.44 7.04 -0.26
N LYS A 522 33.89 6.25 -1.19
CA LYS A 522 32.44 6.01 -1.22
C LYS A 522 31.88 5.24 -0.02
N SER A 523 32.73 4.58 0.78
CA SER A 523 32.26 3.97 2.04
C SER A 523 31.96 4.99 3.13
N ALA A 524 32.58 6.17 3.06
CA ALA A 524 32.41 7.24 4.03
C ALA A 524 31.16 8.10 3.74
N PHE A 525 30.55 7.96 2.56
CA PHE A 525 29.46 8.80 2.06
C PHE A 525 28.06 8.23 2.34
N GLN A 526 27.93 7.15 3.12
CA GLN A 526 26.62 6.57 3.43
C GLN A 526 25.98 7.35 4.58
N GLU A 527 25.30 8.45 4.26
CA GLU A 527 24.53 9.28 5.18
C GLU A 527 23.47 8.46 5.95
N GLY A 528 23.49 8.55 7.29
CA GLY A 528 22.28 8.29 8.07
C GLY A 528 22.41 7.56 9.40
N SER A 529 23.61 7.25 9.92
CA SER A 529 23.74 6.90 11.33
C SER A 529 24.84 7.71 12.01
N ASP A 530 24.40 8.71 12.78
CA ASP A 530 25.16 9.20 13.92
C ASP A 530 25.68 7.98 14.72
N GLU A 531 26.96 8.03 15.11
CA GLU A 531 27.61 7.20 16.13
C GLU A 531 28.28 5.85 15.76
N THR A 532 28.35 5.42 14.50
CA THR A 532 29.33 4.36 14.15
C THR A 532 30.37 4.88 13.18
N MET A 533 31.36 5.61 13.72
CA MET A 533 32.67 5.69 13.07
C MET A 533 33.19 4.27 12.94
N ASN A 534 32.82 3.57 11.86
CA ASN A 534 33.56 2.41 11.41
C ASN A 534 34.97 2.93 11.19
N ASP A 535 35.89 2.56 12.08
CA ASP A 535 37.30 2.91 11.97
C ASP A 535 37.73 2.52 10.55
N GLU A 536 38.01 3.52 9.70
CA GLU A 536 38.38 3.28 8.30
C GLU A 536 39.58 2.32 8.21
N ARG A 537 40.38 2.27 9.29
CA ARG A 537 41.54 1.39 9.44
C ARG A 537 41.17 -0.07 9.70
N ALA A 538 39.97 -0.35 10.18
CA ALA A 538 39.47 -1.70 10.43
C ALA A 538 39.09 -2.42 9.14
N GLU A 539 38.84 -1.70 8.03
CA GLU A 539 38.52 -2.33 6.77
C GLU A 539 39.74 -3.10 6.18
N PRO A 540 39.53 -4.32 5.66
CA PRO A 540 40.59 -5.05 4.95
C PRO A 540 41.18 -4.27 3.76
N LEU A 541 40.41 -3.36 3.16
CA LEU A 541 40.84 -2.49 2.06
C LEU A 541 42.00 -1.57 2.48
N TYR A 542 41.94 -0.98 3.67
CA TYR A 542 42.95 -0.05 4.19
C TYR A 542 44.33 -0.73 4.24
N ASN A 543 44.39 -1.89 4.88
CA ASN A 543 45.62 -2.69 4.98
C ASN A 543 46.11 -3.19 3.61
N SER A 544 45.18 -3.53 2.72
CA SER A 544 45.49 -3.98 1.35
C SER A 544 46.15 -2.88 0.51
N ILE A 545 45.70 -1.63 0.63
CA ILE A 545 46.28 -0.46 -0.06
C ILE A 545 47.70 -0.21 0.44
N ILE A 546 47.92 -0.20 1.76
CA ILE A 546 49.25 0.00 2.34
C ILE A 546 50.21 -1.09 1.89
N ARG A 547 49.77 -2.36 1.90
CA ARG A 547 50.61 -3.48 1.47
C ARG A 547 50.98 -3.37 0.00
N MET A 548 50.02 -3.08 -0.88
CA MET A 548 50.28 -2.88 -2.30
C MET A 548 51.24 -1.72 -2.57
N ARG A 549 51.11 -0.61 -1.83
CA ARG A 549 52.04 0.53 -1.89
C ARG A 549 53.46 0.13 -1.53
N ASN A 550 53.66 -0.56 -0.41
CA ASN A 550 54.98 -1.00 0.05
C ASN A 550 55.65 -1.98 -0.93
N GLU A 551 54.88 -2.89 -1.52
CA GLU A 551 55.39 -3.81 -2.56
C GLU A 551 55.80 -3.06 -3.83
N PHE A 552 54.98 -2.11 -4.29
CA PHE A 552 55.31 -1.27 -5.44
C PHE A 552 56.61 -0.46 -5.20
N GLU A 553 56.76 0.17 -4.04
CA GLU A 553 57.99 0.89 -3.66
C GLU A 553 59.22 -0.02 -3.63
N THR A 554 59.07 -1.25 -3.15
CA THR A 554 60.14 -2.26 -3.15
C THR A 554 60.57 -2.61 -4.58
N VAL A 555 59.61 -2.77 -5.50
CA VAL A 555 59.90 -3.03 -6.92
C VAL A 555 60.57 -1.82 -7.57
N MET A 556 60.06 -0.60 -7.35
CA MET A 556 60.65 0.62 -7.92
C MET A 556 62.06 0.89 -7.40
N THR A 557 62.33 0.59 -6.13
CA THR A 557 63.68 0.66 -5.53
C THR A 557 64.63 -0.39 -6.12
N LYS A 558 64.13 -1.57 -6.50
CA LYS A 558 64.93 -2.56 -7.23
C LYS A 558 65.25 -2.10 -8.65
N CYS A 559 64.27 -1.50 -9.34
CA CYS A 559 64.47 -0.93 -10.69
C CYS A 559 65.44 0.26 -10.70
N SER A 560 65.40 1.12 -9.67
CA SER A 560 66.27 2.31 -9.60
C SER A 560 67.76 1.93 -9.54
N LYS A 561 68.11 0.83 -8.86
CA LYS A 561 69.50 0.33 -8.75
C LYS A 561 70.14 -0.06 -10.09
N VAL A 562 69.32 -0.32 -11.11
CA VAL A 562 69.80 -0.70 -12.46
C VAL A 562 69.90 0.53 -13.38
N THR A 563 69.38 1.67 -12.95
CA THR A 563 69.33 2.92 -13.73
C THR A 563 70.55 3.80 -13.44
N SER A 564 71.00 4.58 -14.42
CA SER A 564 72.18 5.47 -14.30
C SER A 564 72.03 6.56 -13.23
N SER A 565 70.81 7.01 -12.93
CA SER A 565 70.52 7.99 -11.89
C SER A 565 69.32 7.51 -11.06
N PRO A 566 69.55 6.78 -9.95
CA PRO A 566 68.49 6.12 -9.19
C PRO A 566 67.51 7.11 -8.54
N GLU A 567 68.02 8.21 -7.99
CA GLU A 567 67.22 9.22 -7.27
C GLU A 567 66.29 9.98 -8.21
N ARG A 568 66.81 10.43 -9.37
CA ARG A 568 66.00 11.08 -10.41
C ARG A 568 64.93 10.15 -10.98
N PHE A 569 65.21 8.85 -11.08
CA PHE A 569 64.22 7.86 -11.50
C PHE A 569 63.11 7.72 -10.47
N LEU A 570 63.44 7.61 -9.18
CA LEU A 570 62.45 7.49 -8.10
C LEU A 570 61.61 8.77 -7.96
N SER A 571 62.23 9.95 -7.97
CA SER A 571 61.53 11.23 -7.85
C SER A 571 60.52 11.43 -8.98
N LEU A 572 60.88 11.12 -10.22
CA LEU A 572 59.99 11.24 -11.37
C LEU A 572 58.76 10.31 -11.26
N ASN A 573 58.96 9.07 -10.81
CA ASN A 573 57.88 8.10 -10.66
C ASN A 573 56.94 8.45 -9.50
N TYR A 574 57.49 8.83 -8.34
CA TYR A 574 56.66 9.24 -7.20
C TYR A 574 55.95 10.58 -7.45
N LEU A 575 56.59 11.51 -8.18
CA LEU A 575 55.95 12.76 -8.60
C LEU A 575 54.74 12.50 -9.50
N TYR A 576 54.84 11.52 -10.41
CA TYR A 576 53.71 11.12 -11.23
C TYR A 576 52.54 10.59 -10.40
N LEU A 577 52.81 9.74 -9.40
CA LEU A 577 51.77 9.23 -8.49
C LEU A 577 51.14 10.34 -7.65
N TYR A 578 51.97 11.23 -7.09
CA TYR A 578 51.50 12.39 -6.34
C TYR A 578 50.58 13.28 -7.18
N ASN A 579 50.98 13.60 -8.42
CA ASN A 579 50.16 14.41 -9.33
C ASN A 579 48.82 13.76 -9.70
N ILE A 580 48.76 12.43 -9.83
CA ILE A 580 47.49 11.72 -10.05
C ILE A 580 46.57 11.87 -8.84
N LEU A 581 47.11 11.65 -7.63
CA LEU A 581 46.33 11.75 -6.40
C LEU A 581 45.83 13.18 -6.19
N GLN A 582 46.69 14.18 -6.37
CA GLN A 582 46.29 15.58 -6.27
C GLN A 582 45.19 15.93 -7.28
N LYS A 583 45.28 15.45 -8.53
CA LYS A 583 44.23 15.65 -9.53
C LYS A 583 42.92 14.98 -9.11
N GLN A 584 42.98 13.81 -8.48
CA GLN A 584 41.80 13.11 -7.97
C GLN A 584 41.19 13.82 -6.76
N HIS A 585 42.01 14.35 -5.86
CA HIS A 585 41.59 15.14 -4.71
C HIS A 585 40.78 16.37 -5.15
N LEU A 586 41.31 17.11 -6.13
CA LEU A 586 40.61 18.27 -6.72
C LEU A 586 39.29 17.86 -7.40
N ALA A 587 39.27 16.72 -8.09
CA ALA A 587 38.04 16.23 -8.72
C ALA A 587 36.95 15.84 -7.70
N ILE A 588 37.33 15.31 -6.53
CA ILE A 588 36.38 14.99 -5.45
C ILE A 588 35.81 16.29 -4.87
N GLN A 589 36.66 17.29 -4.60
CA GLN A 589 36.22 18.61 -4.14
C GLN A 589 35.31 19.33 -5.14
N ASP A 590 35.57 19.19 -6.44
CA ASP A 590 34.72 19.75 -7.51
C ASP A 590 33.36 19.04 -7.62
N ASP A 591 33.30 17.73 -7.37
CA ASP A 591 32.05 16.94 -7.37
C ASP A 591 31.22 17.26 -6.11
N GLU A 592 31.85 17.38 -4.93
CA GLU A 592 31.20 17.83 -3.68
C GLU A 592 30.60 19.25 -3.83
N ALA A 593 31.34 20.18 -4.43
CA ALA A 593 30.87 21.54 -4.66
C ALA A 593 29.69 21.62 -5.66
N ARG A 594 29.47 20.58 -6.47
CA ARG A 594 28.31 20.48 -7.38
C ARG A 594 27.09 19.89 -6.69
N GLU A 595 27.27 18.89 -5.84
CA GLU A 595 26.19 18.29 -5.04
C GLU A 595 25.64 19.32 -4.03
N GLU A 596 26.51 20.08 -3.34
CA GLU A 596 26.09 21.20 -2.47
C GLU A 596 25.31 22.31 -3.23
N PHE A 597 25.57 22.50 -4.53
CA PHE A 597 24.88 23.50 -5.34
C PHE A 597 23.48 23.05 -5.80
N ASP A 598 23.24 21.73 -5.88
CA ASP A 598 21.92 21.17 -6.20
C ASP A 598 21.01 21.12 -4.96
N ASP A 599 21.57 20.82 -3.77
CA ASP A 599 20.84 20.80 -2.50
C ASP A 599 20.50 22.20 -1.94
N THR A 600 21.30 23.23 -2.28
CA THR A 600 21.06 24.62 -1.83
C THR A 600 19.92 25.34 -2.56
N LEU A 601 19.28 24.71 -3.56
CA LEU A 601 18.04 25.22 -4.13
C LEU A 601 16.82 25.02 -3.21
N ASP A 602 16.90 24.17 -2.18
CA ASP A 602 15.75 23.85 -1.32
C ASP A 602 15.87 24.21 0.17
N THR A 603 17.00 24.73 0.68
CA THR A 603 17.01 25.24 2.07
C THR A 603 18.00 26.39 2.31
N SER A 604 17.47 27.52 2.78
CA SER A 604 18.25 28.68 3.19
C SER A 604 18.91 28.49 4.56
N ASN A 605 20.20 28.83 4.62
CA ASN A 605 21.02 29.16 5.80
C ASN A 605 21.24 28.03 6.82
N ASP A 606 22.46 27.49 6.88
CA ASP A 606 23.31 27.71 8.06
C ASP A 606 24.80 27.42 7.82
N SER A 607 25.60 28.00 8.72
CA SER A 607 27.06 28.17 8.80
C SER A 607 28.01 27.11 8.20
N ASN A 608 28.97 27.63 7.42
CA ASN A 608 30.26 27.05 7.03
C ASN A 608 30.96 26.24 8.14
N ILE A 609 30.93 24.92 8.03
CA ILE A 609 32.01 24.04 8.47
C ILE A 609 32.35 23.19 7.25
N LYS A 610 33.42 23.53 6.53
CA LYS A 610 34.01 22.64 5.52
C LYS A 610 34.58 21.43 6.23
N LEU A 611 33.77 20.40 6.44
CA LEU A 611 34.26 19.10 6.87
C LEU A 611 34.95 18.50 5.65
N ASP A 612 36.27 18.39 5.73
CA ASP A 612 37.12 17.90 4.65
C ASP A 612 36.92 16.38 4.52
N ASN A 613 35.81 15.99 3.87
CA ASN A 613 35.21 14.65 3.78
C ASN A 613 36.03 13.62 2.97
N THR A 614 37.27 13.95 2.65
CA THR A 614 38.17 13.03 1.98
C THR A 614 38.64 11.93 2.95
N PRO A 615 38.56 10.63 2.55
CA PRO A 615 38.82 9.50 3.45
C PRO A 615 40.27 9.53 3.96
N LEU A 616 40.50 9.08 5.19
CA LEU A 616 41.79 9.14 5.88
C LEU A 616 42.91 8.46 5.09
N ILE A 617 42.63 7.28 4.50
CA ILE A 617 43.60 6.54 3.67
C ILE A 617 44.03 7.34 2.44
N PHE A 618 43.16 8.20 1.90
CA PHE A 618 43.50 9.06 0.78
C PHE A 618 44.51 10.13 1.21
N LYS A 619 44.24 10.83 2.32
CA LYS A 619 45.16 11.85 2.86
C LYS A 619 46.52 11.24 3.21
N GLU A 620 46.52 10.10 3.91
CA GLU A 620 47.76 9.40 4.29
C GLU A 620 48.56 8.90 3.08
N THR A 621 47.89 8.46 2.01
CA THR A 621 48.60 8.03 0.79
C THR A 621 49.16 9.20 -0.01
N GLU A 622 48.44 10.31 -0.09
CA GLU A 622 48.90 11.55 -0.72
C GLU A 622 50.14 12.12 0.01
N ASP A 623 50.05 12.25 1.35
CA ASP A 623 51.15 12.76 2.18
C ASP A 623 52.39 11.86 2.09
N HIS A 624 52.21 10.54 2.06
CA HIS A 624 53.30 9.60 1.92
C HIS A 624 54.08 9.80 0.61
N PHE A 625 53.38 9.93 -0.54
CA PHE A 625 54.06 10.19 -1.81
C PHE A 625 54.67 11.58 -1.87
N LYS A 626 54.05 12.60 -1.26
CA LYS A 626 54.62 13.95 -1.13
C LYS A 626 55.97 13.93 -0.40
N ILE A 627 56.03 13.24 0.75
CA ILE A 627 57.27 13.09 1.54
C ILE A 627 58.35 12.39 0.72
N LEU A 628 58.01 11.32 -0.01
CA LEU A 628 58.95 10.63 -0.89
C LEU A 628 59.47 11.54 -2.01
N VAL A 629 58.61 12.33 -2.65
CA VAL A 629 59.01 13.29 -3.69
C VAL A 629 59.97 14.33 -3.12
N GLU A 630 59.67 14.91 -1.96
CA GLU A 630 60.55 15.88 -1.30
C GLU A 630 61.89 15.27 -0.90
N ALA A 631 61.90 14.01 -0.44
CA ALA A 631 63.12 13.31 -0.05
C ALA A 631 64.05 13.08 -1.24
N TYR A 632 63.53 12.59 -2.37
CA TYR A 632 64.36 12.27 -3.55
C TYR A 632 64.66 13.49 -4.45
N SER A 633 63.88 14.57 -4.37
CA SER A 633 64.14 15.81 -5.13
C SER A 633 65.18 16.72 -4.48
N LYS A 634 65.47 16.53 -3.18
CA LYS A 634 66.53 17.27 -2.45
C LYS A 634 67.94 16.72 -2.69
N VAL A 635 68.06 15.51 -3.24
CA VAL A 635 69.36 14.83 -3.44
C VAL A 635 69.90 15.00 -4.87
N THR A 636 69.02 15.31 -5.83
CA THR A 636 69.34 15.76 -7.19
C THR A 636 69.65 17.24 -7.28
#